data_AF-A0A847L0C4-F1
#
_entry.id   AF-A0A847L0C4-F1
#
_cell.length_a   1.000
_cell.length_b   1.000
_cell.length_c   1.000
_cell.angle_alpha   90.00
_cell.angle_beta   90.00
_cell.angle_gamma   90.00
#
_symmetry.space_group_name_H-M   'P 1'
#
loop_
_entity.id
_entity.type
_entity.pdbx_description
1 polymer ?
#
loop_
_entity_poly.entity_id
_entity_poly.type
_entity_poly.pdbx_seq_one_letter_code
_entity_poly.pdbx_strand_id
1 'polypeptide(L)' 'KEFERMEKECIMDCIECGSCQYTCPAYRPLLDYCRLGKAQVGGIIRGRQAK' A
#
# COMPACT_ATOMS: atom_id res chain seq x y z
N LYS A 1 3.07 10.99 -8.59
CA LYS A 1 4.07 11.34 -7.54
C LYS A 1 3.84 10.57 -6.24
N GLU A 2 2.62 10.48 -5.69
CA GLU A 2 2.40 9.76 -4.42
C GLU A 2 2.64 8.24 -4.52
N PHE A 3 2.20 7.58 -5.59
CA PHE A 3 2.42 6.13 -5.76
C PHE A 3 3.90 5.74 -5.99
N GLU A 4 4.70 6.59 -6.63
CA GLU A 4 6.16 6.39 -6.74
C GLU A 4 6.85 6.50 -5.37
N ARG A 5 6.34 7.38 -4.50
CA ARG A 5 6.83 7.46 -3.12
C ARG A 5 6.46 6.21 -2.34
N MET A 6 5.22 5.73 -2.47
CA MET A 6 4.76 4.50 -1.81
C MET A 6 5.57 3.27 -2.26
N GLU A 7 5.95 3.20 -3.54
CA GLU A 7 6.85 2.18 -4.05
C GLU A 7 8.23 2.24 -3.37
N LYS A 8 8.81 3.44 -3.22
CA LYS A 8 10.08 3.66 -2.52
C LYS A 8 10.01 3.37 -1.01
N GLU A 9 8.85 3.57 -0.40
CA GLU A 9 8.59 3.25 1.01
C GLU A 9 8.18 1.78 1.21
N CYS A 10 8.39 0.92 0.20
CA CYS A 10 8.17 -0.53 0.27
C CYS A 10 6.74 -0.93 0.68
N ILE A 11 5.72 -0.24 0.17
CA ILE A 11 4.30 -0.56 0.47
C ILE A 11 3.94 -2.03 0.15
N MET A 12 4.66 -2.66 -0.79
CA MET A 12 4.46 -4.06 -1.18
C MET A 12 4.84 -5.07 -0.08
N ASP A 13 5.69 -4.69 0.88
CA ASP A 13 6.15 -5.54 1.97
C ASP A 13 5.11 -5.69 3.09
N CYS A 14 4.13 -4.79 3.15
CA CYS A 14 3.07 -4.84 4.15
C CYS A 14 2.28 -6.15 4.01
N ILE A 15 2.23 -7.03 5.02
CA ILE A 15 1.52 -8.32 4.92
C ILE A 15 0.00 -8.23 5.16
N GLU A 16 -0.54 -7.03 5.25
CA GLU A 16 -1.99 -6.79 5.41
C GLU A 16 -2.59 -7.43 6.68
N CYS A 17 -1.81 -7.54 7.76
CA CYS A 17 -2.25 -8.13 9.03
C CYS A 17 -3.33 -7.35 9.80
N GLY A 18 -3.49 -6.05 9.49
CA GLY A 18 -4.52 -5.20 10.12
C GLY A 18 -4.19 -4.63 11.49
N SER A 19 -2.99 -4.85 12.04
CA SER A 19 -2.58 -4.29 13.33
C SER A 19 -2.69 -2.76 13.38
N CYS A 20 -2.38 -2.09 12.27
CA CYS A 20 -2.47 -0.63 12.16
C CYS A 20 -3.91 -0.12 12.30
N GLN A 21 -4.90 -0.84 11.75
CA GLN A 21 -6.31 -0.46 11.85
C GLN A 21 -6.84 -0.73 13.26
N TYR A 22 -6.48 -1.86 13.86
CA TYR A 22 -6.91 -2.23 15.21
C TYR A 22 -6.36 -1.27 16.28
N THR A 23 -5.09 -0.88 16.17
CA THR A 23 -4.44 -0.01 17.17
C THR A 23 -4.76 1.47 17.00
N CYS A 24 -5.37 1.88 15.87
CA CYS A 24 -5.52 3.29 15.56
C CYS A 24 -6.52 3.97 16.52
N PRO A 25 -6.10 4.96 17.33
CA PRO A 25 -6.99 5.64 18.27
C PRO A 25 -8.04 6.52 17.57
N ALA A 26 -7.81 6.83 16.29
CA ALA A 26 -8.71 7.63 15.46
C ALA A 26 -9.66 6.78 14.59
N TYR A 27 -9.67 5.45 14.77
CA TYR A 27 -10.50 4.51 14.00
C TYR A 27 -10.38 4.68 12.48
N ARG A 28 -9.21 5.10 12.00
CA ARG A 28 -8.98 5.30 10.57
C ARG A 28 -8.81 3.94 9.89
N PRO A 29 -9.37 3.77 8.67
CA PRO A 29 -9.27 2.53 7.90
C PRO A 29 -7.89 2.41 7.23
N LEU A 30 -6.82 2.37 8.04
CA LEU A 30 -5.43 2.37 7.55
C LEU A 30 -5.12 1.16 6.66
N LEU A 31 -5.65 -0.02 7.00
CA LEU A 31 -5.46 -1.22 6.21
C LEU A 31 -6.06 -1.08 4.81
N ASP A 32 -7.23 -0.45 4.69
CA ASP A 32 -7.89 -0.25 3.40
C ASP A 32 -7.09 0.71 2.52
N TYR A 33 -6.49 1.75 3.10
CA TYR A 33 -5.56 2.61 2.37
C TYR A 33 -4.29 1.87 1.93
N CYS A 34 -3.73 0.99 2.77
CA CYS A 34 -2.60 0.15 2.39
C CYS A 34 -2.94 -0.78 1.21
N ARG A 35 -4.12 -1.42 1.24
CA ARG A 35 -4.62 -2.27 0.15
C ARG A 35 -4.77 -1.50 -1.17
N LEU A 36 -5.37 -0.30 -1.11
CA LEU A 36 -5.50 0.59 -2.27
C LEU A 36 -4.12 0.98 -2.83
N GLY A 37 -3.18 1.35 -1.95
CA GLY A 37 -1.81 1.67 -2.32
C GLY A 37 -1.09 0.50 -2.99
N LYS A 38 -1.19 -0.70 -2.41
CA LYS A 38 -0.65 -1.94 -3.00
C LYS A 38 -1.24 -2.27 -4.36
N ALA A 39 -2.55 -2.13 -4.54
CA ALA A 39 -3.20 -2.41 -5.82
C ALA A 39 -2.65 -1.50 -6.94
N GLN A 40 -2.55 -0.20 -6.66
CA GLN A 40 -1.99 0.80 -7.59
C GLN A 40 -0.50 0.54 -7.88
N VAL A 41 0.33 0.43 -6.84
CA VAL A 41 1.78 0.22 -6.98
C VAL A 41 2.08 -1.12 -7.66
N GLY A 42 1.35 -2.18 -7.30
CA GLY A 42 1.47 -3.48 -7.97
C GLY A 42 1.10 -3.42 -9.45
N GLY A 43 0.09 -2.63 -9.83
CA GLY A 43 -0.24 -2.36 -11.22
C GLY A 43 0.88 -1.65 -11.97
N ILE A 44 1.50 -0.64 -11.34
CA ILE A 44 2.63 0.11 -11.90
C ILE A 44 3.85 -0.79 -12.10
N ILE A 45 4.21 -1.60 -11.10
CA ILE A 45 5.36 -2.53 -11.17
C ILE A 45 5.17 -3.53 -12.32
N ARG A 46 3.99 -4.17 -12.40
CA ARG A 46 3.68 -5.12 -13.49
C ARG A 46 3.67 -4.43 -14.87
N GLY A 47 3.15 -3.20 -14.95
CA GLY A 47 3.15 -2.42 -16.18
C GLY A 47 4.55 -2.04 -16.69
N ARG A 48 5.54 -1.95 -15.79
CA ARG A 48 6.95 -1.76 -16.18
C ARG A 48 7.59 -3.04 -16.69
N GLN A 49 7.25 -4.18 -16.07
CA GLN A 49 7.82 -5.49 -16.42
C GLN A 49 7.36 -6.02 -17.78
N ALA A 50 6.27 -5.47 -18.33
CA ALA A 50 5.71 -5.83 -19.63
C ALA A 50 6.27 -5.01 -20.82
N LYS A 51 7.22 -4.10 -20.58
CA LYS A 51 7.98 -3.38 -21.62
C LYS A 51 9.40 -3.93 -21.71
#